data_AF-A0A150QWI6-F1
#
_entry.id   AF-A0A150QWI6-F1
#
_cell.length_a   1.000
_cell.length_b   1.000
_cell.length_c   1.000
_cell.angle_alpha   90.00
_cell.angle_beta   90.00
_cell.angle_gamma   90.00
#
_symmetry.space_group_name_H-M   'P 1'
#
loop_
_entity.id
_entity.type
_entity.pdbx_description
1 polymer ?
#
loop_
_entity_poly.entity_id
_entity_poly.type
_entity_poly.pdbx_seq_one_letter_code
_entity_poly.pdbx_strand_id
1 'polypeptide(L)'
;MDLRMRITIANQASEETDSLRWLKRLKHWLWDKDIHLERTGPQLIVLGVLSAAAIVTELAYHHNTAALLETLRAKSMVVFYNVREVALSDVEAPIAAWIVVAAVTRIVFGAIVGIADIAFYRKITGKPYDWEAMINVSVVNVVFLLTTLLTFSNPSVDRLLEHYASMLSAVPTIVDLNGPLALIVACYLADFCYYWSHRWSHKIRFFWNLGHVNHHRSRNLSQLTQAVDPQSYLLDVAGGKVFVLLLLPVLTKLFSLDFRDGGWALVVLVLIDAWTNPSHSVVLSYAEIKSPFLRMFRSVLVTPGVHFTHHSREDDHNITDGCNFGARFTLWDRVFGTYVEPPQYIPETGLYGDDSDYCRTPLRFIFYPYMRMFKELQQNHPRYWPAILFGSTSYHPPVPVKSKY
;
A
#
# COMPACT_ATOMS: atom_id res chain seq x y z
N MET A 1 -4.01 31.58 58.50
CA MET A 1 -4.33 30.33 57.79
C MET A 1 -3.83 30.49 56.37
N ASP A 2 -2.57 30.14 56.13
CA ASP A 2 -1.92 30.24 54.81
C ASP A 2 -0.85 29.14 54.78
N LEU A 3 -1.22 27.97 54.24
CA LEU A 3 -0.38 26.77 54.18
C LEU A 3 0.24 26.69 52.77
N ARG A 4 1.32 27.45 52.58
CA ARG A 4 2.20 27.29 51.40
C ARG A 4 3.02 26.01 51.58
N MET A 5 2.60 24.95 50.91
CA MET A 5 3.34 23.70 50.81
C MET A 5 4.57 23.93 49.90
N ARG A 6 5.73 24.20 50.51
CA ARG A 6 7.03 24.17 49.82
C ARG A 6 7.38 22.71 49.51
N ILE A 7 7.21 22.30 48.25
CA ILE A 7 7.81 21.07 47.75
C ILE A 7 9.27 21.39 47.44
N THR A 8 10.15 21.07 48.38
CA THR A 8 11.60 21.06 48.16
C THR A 8 11.91 19.88 47.24
N ILE A 9 12.18 20.13 45.96
CA ILE A 9 12.75 19.12 45.06
C ILE A 9 14.20 18.95 45.51
N ALA A 10 14.43 17.98 46.40
CA ALA A 10 15.76 17.47 46.64
C ALA A 10 16.25 16.82 45.33
N ASN A 11 17.40 17.30 44.83
CA ASN A 11 18.18 16.62 43.80
C ASN A 11 18.61 15.25 44.34
N GLN A 12 17.74 14.24 44.21
CA GLN A 12 18.19 12.86 44.13
C GLN A 12 18.50 12.60 42.65
N ALA A 13 19.78 12.59 42.32
CA ALA A 13 20.26 11.87 41.16
C ALA A 13 19.84 10.41 41.37
N SER A 14 18.67 10.04 40.82
CA SER A 14 18.14 8.69 40.94
C SER A 14 19.12 7.74 40.27
N GLU A 15 19.64 6.78 41.03
CA GLU A 15 20.32 5.61 40.50
C GLU A 15 19.42 5.00 39.42
N GLU A 16 19.83 5.18 38.17
CA GLU A 16 19.09 4.69 37.02
C GLU A 16 19.15 3.15 37.07
N THR A 17 18.05 2.53 37.48
CA THR A 17 17.93 1.08 37.62
C THR A 17 18.40 0.40 36.34
N ASP A 18 19.06 -0.75 36.44
CA ASP A 18 19.52 -1.51 35.25
C ASP A 18 18.37 -1.78 34.27
N SER A 19 17.13 -1.84 34.77
CA SER A 19 15.90 -1.93 33.98
C SER A 19 15.69 -0.74 33.02
N LEU A 20 15.91 0.48 33.49
CA LEU A 20 15.79 1.69 32.67
C LEU A 20 16.96 1.80 31.68
N ARG A 21 18.15 1.31 32.07
CA ARG A 21 19.34 1.30 31.22
C ARG A 21 19.20 0.37 30.01
N TRP A 22 18.66 -0.84 30.19
CA TRP A 22 18.43 -1.74 29.05
C TRP A 22 17.34 -1.22 28.11
N LEU A 23 16.26 -0.64 28.64
CA LEU A 23 15.19 -0.05 27.83
C LEU A 23 15.71 1.11 26.97
N LYS A 24 16.56 1.98 27.55
CA LYS A 24 17.21 3.06 26.81
C LYS A 24 18.14 2.52 25.72
N ARG A 25 18.94 1.49 26.00
CA ARG A 25 19.80 0.84 24.99
C ARG A 25 18.99 0.19 23.87
N LEU A 26 17.90 -0.50 24.22
CA LEU A 26 17.02 -1.16 23.26
C LEU A 26 16.33 -0.12 22.37
N LYS A 27 15.74 0.93 22.95
CA LYS A 27 15.17 2.06 22.20
C LYS A 27 16.22 2.70 21.29
N HIS A 28 17.42 2.95 21.80
CA HIS A 28 18.49 3.54 21.00
C HIS A 28 18.80 2.68 19.77
N TRP A 29 18.89 1.36 19.93
CA TRP A 29 19.19 0.44 18.84
C TRP A 29 18.03 0.25 17.85
N LEU A 30 16.79 0.17 18.34
CA LEU A 30 15.59 -0.08 17.53
C LEU A 30 15.03 1.18 16.84
N TRP A 31 15.18 2.34 17.47
CA TRP A 31 14.54 3.59 17.08
C TRP A 31 15.53 4.70 16.74
N ASP A 32 16.50 4.99 17.61
CA ASP A 32 17.33 6.20 17.44
C ASP A 32 18.51 6.00 16.46
N LYS A 33 18.96 4.75 16.26
CA LYS A 33 20.09 4.42 15.38
C LYS A 33 19.60 4.07 13.97
N ASP A 34 20.24 4.63 12.95
CA ASP A 34 20.05 4.18 11.57
C ASP A 34 20.60 2.76 11.40
N ILE A 35 19.78 1.86 10.87
CA ILE A 35 20.19 0.49 10.55
C ILE A 35 20.55 0.47 9.07
N HIS A 36 21.84 0.57 8.79
CA HIS A 36 22.36 0.38 7.45
C HIS A 36 22.47 -1.12 7.16
N LEU A 37 21.71 -1.55 6.15
CA LEU A 37 21.72 -2.93 5.68
C LEU A 37 22.60 -2.99 4.44
N GLU A 38 23.81 -3.54 4.59
CA GLU A 38 24.77 -3.69 3.50
C GLU A 38 24.49 -4.97 2.71
N ARG A 39 24.90 -5.01 1.43
CA ARG A 39 24.70 -6.18 0.55
C ARG A 39 25.56 -7.41 0.91
N THR A 40 26.20 -7.42 2.07
CA THR A 40 27.15 -8.48 2.46
C THR A 40 26.89 -8.93 3.90
N GLY A 41 26.85 -10.25 4.11
CA GLY A 41 26.88 -10.84 5.44
C GLY A 41 25.53 -11.32 6.01
N PRO A 42 25.38 -11.38 7.35
CA PRO A 42 24.23 -11.98 8.05
C PRO A 42 22.87 -11.35 7.73
N GLN A 43 22.84 -10.09 7.28
CA GLN A 43 21.61 -9.35 6.99
C GLN A 43 20.86 -9.91 5.78
N LEU A 44 21.58 -10.34 4.73
CA LEU A 44 21.03 -11.02 3.56
C LEU A 44 20.41 -12.37 3.92
N ILE A 45 21.02 -13.07 4.88
CA ILE A 45 20.50 -14.32 5.45
C ILE A 45 19.20 -14.03 6.20
N VAL A 46 19.14 -12.96 7.00
CA VAL A 46 17.90 -12.54 7.69
C VAL A 46 16.79 -12.22 6.69
N LEU A 47 17.06 -11.51 5.59
CA LEU A 47 16.06 -11.30 4.53
C LEU A 47 15.61 -12.60 3.89
N GLY A 48 16.55 -13.49 3.56
CA GLY A 48 16.22 -14.81 3.01
C GLY A 48 15.32 -15.61 3.96
N VAL A 49 15.64 -15.60 5.25
CA VAL A 49 14.86 -16.27 6.30
C VAL A 49 13.49 -15.61 6.50
N LEU A 50 13.41 -14.29 6.57
CA LEU A 50 12.14 -13.56 6.72
C LEU A 50 11.24 -13.73 5.50
N SER A 51 11.81 -13.72 4.29
CA SER A 51 11.08 -13.95 3.04
C SER A 51 10.59 -15.40 2.94
N ALA A 52 11.42 -16.37 3.31
CA ALA A 52 11.03 -17.78 3.38
C ALA A 52 9.94 -17.99 4.44
N ALA A 53 10.07 -17.36 5.62
CA ALA A 53 9.05 -17.43 6.67
C ALA A 53 7.73 -16.78 6.23
N ALA A 54 7.77 -15.62 5.58
CA ALA A 54 6.61 -14.96 4.99
C ALA A 54 5.89 -15.87 3.98
N ILE A 55 6.64 -16.43 3.02
CA ILE A 55 6.10 -17.36 2.02
C ILE A 55 5.50 -18.60 2.71
N VAL A 56 6.22 -19.22 3.63
CA VAL A 56 5.73 -20.41 4.36
C VAL A 56 4.49 -20.10 5.18
N THR A 57 4.40 -18.92 5.81
CA THR A 57 3.24 -18.53 6.62
C THR A 57 2.02 -18.22 5.75
N GLU A 58 2.20 -17.52 4.63
CA GLU A 58 1.14 -17.27 3.64
C GLU A 58 0.59 -18.58 3.08
N LEU A 59 1.49 -19.50 2.72
CA LEU A 59 1.14 -20.82 2.22
C LEU A 59 0.42 -21.64 3.29
N ALA A 60 0.90 -21.64 4.54
CA ALA A 60 0.30 -22.35 5.66
C ALA A 60 -1.13 -21.87 5.98
N TYR A 61 -1.40 -20.57 5.80
CA TYR A 61 -2.70 -19.97 6.07
C TYR A 61 -3.73 -20.33 4.99
N HIS A 62 -3.34 -20.27 3.72
CA HIS A 62 -4.25 -20.58 2.62
C HIS A 62 -4.43 -22.08 2.38
N HIS A 63 -3.38 -22.87 2.61
CA HIS A 63 -3.37 -24.29 2.35
C HIS A 63 -2.58 -24.99 3.47
N ASN A 64 -3.31 -25.69 4.34
CA ASN A 64 -2.77 -26.60 5.35
C ASN A 64 -1.40 -27.16 4.88
N THR A 65 -0.33 -26.90 5.63
CA THR A 65 1.10 -26.83 5.18
C THR A 65 1.66 -27.96 4.30
N ALA A 66 0.93 -29.06 4.12
CA ALA A 66 1.26 -30.17 3.24
C ALA A 66 0.95 -29.94 1.73
N ALA A 67 0.31 -28.83 1.35
CA ALA A 67 -0.40 -28.73 0.08
C ALA A 67 0.24 -27.87 -1.04
N LEU A 68 1.55 -27.58 -1.04
CA LEU A 68 2.17 -26.79 -2.14
C LEU A 68 1.99 -27.44 -3.53
N LEU A 69 2.08 -28.77 -3.60
CA LEU A 69 1.83 -29.56 -4.81
C LEU A 69 0.33 -29.75 -5.09
N GLU A 70 -0.53 -29.57 -4.08
CA GLU A 70 -1.99 -29.64 -4.22
C GLU A 70 -2.59 -28.30 -4.66
N THR A 71 -1.97 -27.16 -4.37
CA THR A 71 -2.38 -25.85 -4.92
C THR A 71 -2.29 -25.82 -6.45
N LEU A 72 -1.29 -26.51 -7.02
CA LEU A 72 -1.18 -26.74 -8.47
C LEU A 72 -2.28 -27.68 -9.01
N ARG A 73 -3.02 -28.35 -8.13
CA ARG A 73 -4.16 -29.22 -8.42
C ARG A 73 -5.47 -28.68 -7.82
N ALA A 74 -5.47 -27.43 -7.34
CA ALA A 74 -6.61 -26.84 -6.65
C ALA A 74 -7.82 -26.80 -7.59
N LYS A 75 -8.96 -27.27 -7.08
CA LYS A 75 -10.23 -27.27 -7.83
C LYS A 75 -11.01 -25.98 -7.68
N SER A 76 -10.56 -25.05 -6.83
CA SER A 76 -11.18 -23.75 -6.64
C SER A 76 -10.13 -22.67 -6.43
N MET A 77 -10.47 -21.43 -6.79
CA MET A 77 -9.65 -20.23 -6.62
C MET A 77 -10.48 -19.16 -5.90
N VAL A 78 -9.89 -18.43 -4.95
CA VAL A 78 -10.55 -17.28 -4.34
C VAL A 78 -10.56 -16.14 -5.34
N VAL A 79 -11.74 -15.73 -5.81
CA VAL A 79 -11.90 -14.67 -6.81
C VAL A 79 -12.80 -13.59 -6.22
N PHE A 80 -12.17 -12.52 -5.72
CA PHE A 80 -12.82 -11.30 -5.24
C PHE A 80 -13.62 -11.37 -3.92
N TYR A 81 -13.69 -10.22 -3.25
CA TYR A 81 -14.18 -9.98 -1.88
C TYR A 81 -15.62 -10.41 -1.54
N ASN A 82 -16.38 -10.99 -2.48
CA ASN A 82 -17.75 -11.49 -2.27
C ASN A 82 -18.00 -12.92 -2.76
N VAL A 83 -17.02 -13.57 -3.39
CA VAL A 83 -17.10 -14.98 -3.76
C VAL A 83 -15.97 -15.69 -3.05
N ARG A 84 -16.36 -16.46 -2.01
CA ARG A 84 -15.42 -17.20 -1.16
C ARG A 84 -14.51 -18.11 -1.99
N GLU A 85 -15.06 -18.70 -3.05
CA GLU A 85 -14.32 -19.52 -4.00
C GLU A 85 -15.08 -19.61 -5.33
N VAL A 86 -14.35 -19.61 -6.44
CA VAL A 86 -14.83 -20.06 -7.75
C VAL A 86 -14.27 -21.46 -7.95
N ALA A 87 -15.15 -22.46 -7.99
CA ALA A 87 -14.75 -23.79 -8.38
C ALA A 87 -14.38 -23.76 -9.88
N LEU A 88 -13.13 -24.11 -10.20
CA LEU A 88 -12.64 -24.17 -11.58
C LEU A 88 -13.34 -25.27 -12.38
N SER A 89 -14.06 -26.19 -11.72
CA SER A 89 -14.98 -27.15 -12.35
C SER A 89 -16.22 -26.49 -12.95
N ASP A 90 -16.60 -25.32 -12.45
CA ASP A 90 -17.81 -24.60 -12.84
C ASP A 90 -17.53 -23.51 -13.89
N VAL A 91 -16.26 -23.37 -14.26
CA VAL A 91 -15.77 -22.51 -15.34
C VAL A 91 -15.39 -23.42 -16.51
N GLU A 92 -15.77 -23.05 -17.74
CA GLU A 92 -15.34 -23.82 -18.91
C GLU A 92 -13.82 -24.01 -18.89
N ALA A 93 -13.36 -25.26 -19.00
CA ALA A 93 -11.94 -25.63 -18.93
C ALA A 93 -10.95 -24.70 -19.68
N PRO A 94 -11.25 -24.19 -20.90
CA PRO A 94 -10.38 -23.23 -21.56
C PRO A 94 -10.23 -21.90 -20.79
N ILE A 95 -11.30 -21.38 -20.19
CA ILE A 95 -11.29 -20.10 -19.47
C ILE A 95 -10.47 -20.22 -18.17
N ALA A 96 -10.66 -21.29 -17.42
CA ALA A 96 -9.88 -21.58 -16.21
C ALA A 96 -8.37 -21.62 -16.51
N ALA A 97 -7.98 -22.30 -17.60
CA ALA A 97 -6.59 -22.35 -18.04
C ALA A 97 -6.05 -20.95 -18.38
N TRP A 98 -6.82 -20.11 -19.08
CA TRP A 98 -6.40 -18.75 -19.42
C TRP A 98 -6.29 -17.81 -18.21
N ILE A 99 -7.14 -17.97 -17.19
CA ILE A 99 -7.01 -17.22 -15.93
C ILE A 99 -5.69 -17.58 -15.23
N VAL A 100 -5.37 -18.87 -15.15
CA VAL A 100 -4.11 -19.35 -14.57
C VAL A 100 -2.91 -18.82 -15.36
N VAL A 101 -2.95 -18.93 -16.69
CA VAL A 101 -1.89 -18.38 -17.56
C VAL A 101 -1.72 -16.89 -17.33
N ALA A 102 -2.79 -16.11 -17.33
CA ALA A 102 -2.73 -14.66 -17.11
C ALA A 102 -2.16 -14.32 -15.72
N ALA A 103 -2.53 -15.06 -14.67
CA ALA A 103 -2.00 -14.89 -13.33
C ALA A 103 -0.50 -15.21 -13.25
N VAL A 104 -0.07 -16.33 -13.85
CA VAL A 104 1.35 -16.72 -13.93
C VAL A 104 2.14 -15.68 -14.73
N THR A 105 1.62 -15.25 -15.88
CA THR A 105 2.23 -14.21 -16.70
C THR A 105 2.41 -12.92 -15.92
N ARG A 106 1.40 -12.48 -15.15
CA ARG A 106 1.50 -11.30 -14.28
C ARG A 106 2.66 -11.42 -13.28
N ILE A 107 2.78 -12.56 -12.59
CA ILE A 107 3.84 -12.79 -11.59
C ILE A 107 5.22 -12.78 -12.27
N VAL A 108 5.37 -13.55 -13.34
CA VAL A 108 6.63 -13.65 -14.09
C VAL A 108 7.03 -12.28 -14.66
N PHE A 109 6.08 -11.54 -15.23
CA PHE A 109 6.31 -10.20 -15.75
C PHE A 109 6.77 -9.23 -14.65
N GLY A 110 6.09 -9.22 -13.49
CA GLY A 110 6.51 -8.41 -12.34
C GLY A 110 7.94 -8.73 -11.87
N ALA A 111 8.30 -10.01 -11.82
CA ALA A 111 9.66 -10.44 -11.46
C ALA A 111 10.71 -9.98 -12.49
N ILE A 112 10.42 -10.11 -13.78
CA ILE A 112 11.28 -9.62 -14.87
C ILE A 112 11.47 -8.11 -14.76
N VAL A 113 10.39 -7.36 -14.51
CA VAL A 113 10.43 -5.90 -14.34
C VAL A 113 11.29 -5.51 -13.13
N GLY A 114 11.15 -6.20 -11.99
CA GLY A 114 12.00 -5.94 -10.82
C GLY A 114 13.48 -6.21 -11.07
N ILE A 115 13.82 -7.29 -11.79
CA ILE A 115 15.20 -7.58 -12.21
C ILE A 115 15.71 -6.51 -13.17
N ALA A 116 14.87 -6.09 -14.12
CA ALA A 116 15.19 -5.03 -15.08
C ALA A 116 15.46 -3.70 -14.36
N ASP A 117 14.64 -3.33 -13.37
CA ASP A 117 14.87 -2.15 -12.55
C ASP A 117 16.25 -2.21 -11.92
N ILE A 118 16.63 -3.31 -11.26
CA ILE A 118 17.98 -3.47 -10.68
C ILE A 118 19.07 -3.27 -11.75
N ALA A 119 18.94 -3.94 -12.89
CA ALA A 119 19.96 -3.97 -13.93
C ALA A 119 20.15 -2.61 -14.63
N PHE A 120 19.06 -1.88 -14.86
CA PHE A 120 19.05 -0.66 -15.66
C PHE A 120 18.92 0.62 -14.83
N TYR A 121 18.71 0.56 -13.51
CA TYR A 121 18.51 1.73 -12.64
C TYR A 121 19.58 2.80 -12.88
N ARG A 122 20.85 2.44 -12.73
CA ARG A 122 21.98 3.39 -12.87
C ARG A 122 22.07 4.00 -14.25
N LYS A 123 21.73 3.23 -15.29
CA LYS A 123 21.74 3.71 -16.67
C LYS A 123 20.61 4.70 -16.92
N ILE A 124 19.45 4.51 -16.29
CA ILE A 124 18.26 5.33 -16.50
C ILE A 124 18.30 6.60 -15.63
N THR A 125 18.63 6.47 -14.35
CA THR A 125 18.56 7.56 -13.37
C THR A 125 19.90 8.26 -13.13
N GLY A 126 21.02 7.65 -13.56
CA GLY A 126 22.37 8.11 -13.21
C GLY A 126 22.80 7.80 -11.77
N LYS A 127 21.90 7.29 -10.93
CA LYS A 127 22.14 7.02 -9.50
C LYS A 127 22.45 5.54 -9.25
N PRO A 128 23.25 5.17 -8.24
CA PRO A 128 23.34 3.77 -7.83
C PRO A 128 21.97 3.26 -7.36
N TYR A 129 21.66 1.98 -7.60
CA TYR A 129 20.44 1.38 -7.07
C TYR A 129 20.46 1.39 -5.53
N ASP A 130 19.32 1.68 -4.92
CA ASP A 130 19.17 1.82 -3.46
C ASP A 130 18.82 0.49 -2.80
N TRP A 131 19.86 -0.27 -2.47
CA TRP A 131 19.71 -1.59 -1.85
C TRP A 131 19.26 -1.49 -0.40
N GLU A 132 19.68 -0.45 0.30
CA GLU A 132 19.28 -0.23 1.68
C GLU A 132 17.77 0.00 1.76
N ALA A 133 17.21 0.85 0.89
CA ALA A 133 15.77 1.06 0.81
C ALA A 133 15.03 -0.22 0.43
N MET A 134 15.49 -0.95 -0.60
CA MET A 134 14.85 -2.21 -1.02
C MET A 134 14.79 -3.22 0.12
N ILE A 135 15.89 -3.38 0.84
CA ILE A 135 15.98 -4.30 1.97
C ILE A 135 15.07 -3.85 3.12
N ASN A 136 15.13 -2.58 3.53
CA ASN A 136 14.32 -2.05 4.62
C ASN A 136 12.82 -2.20 4.33
N VAL A 137 12.42 -1.85 3.10
CA VAL A 137 11.04 -2.04 2.61
C VAL A 137 10.65 -3.52 2.63
N SER A 138 11.52 -4.42 2.19
CA SER A 138 11.24 -5.87 2.22
C SER A 138 10.97 -6.39 3.64
N VAL A 139 11.75 -5.94 4.63
CA VAL A 139 11.52 -6.30 6.05
C VAL A 139 10.18 -5.75 6.54
N VAL A 140 9.87 -4.49 6.21
CA VAL A 140 8.57 -3.88 6.55
C VAL A 140 7.42 -4.65 5.91
N ASN A 141 7.54 -5.03 4.64
CA ASN A 141 6.54 -5.79 3.91
C ASN A 141 6.26 -7.15 4.58
N VAL A 142 7.31 -7.83 5.07
CA VAL A 142 7.15 -9.08 5.85
C VAL A 142 6.39 -8.84 7.14
N VAL A 143 6.71 -7.76 7.88
CA VAL A 143 5.99 -7.42 9.12
C VAL A 143 4.51 -7.12 8.84
N PHE A 144 4.22 -6.39 7.77
CA PHE A 144 2.84 -6.14 7.34
C PHE A 144 2.13 -7.43 6.94
N LEU A 145 2.77 -8.30 6.15
CA LEU A 145 2.21 -9.60 5.78
C LEU A 145 1.84 -10.42 7.01
N LEU A 146 2.76 -10.56 7.97
CA LEU A 146 2.50 -11.28 9.22
C LEU A 146 1.34 -10.65 10.02
N THR A 147 1.24 -9.33 10.04
CA THR A 147 0.15 -8.64 10.74
C THR A 147 -1.20 -8.85 10.06
N THR A 148 -1.23 -8.94 8.73
CA THR A 148 -2.39 -9.40 7.94
C THR A 148 -2.89 -10.74 8.44
N LEU A 149 -1.97 -11.71 8.48
CA LEU A 149 -2.28 -13.09 8.78
C LEU A 149 -2.85 -13.19 10.19
N LEU A 150 -2.26 -12.48 11.15
CA LEU A 150 -2.80 -12.37 12.50
C LEU A 150 -4.17 -11.68 12.56
N THR A 151 -4.39 -10.63 11.76
CA THR A 151 -5.65 -9.89 11.71
C THR A 151 -6.79 -10.76 11.19
N PHE A 152 -6.60 -11.43 10.04
CA PHE A 152 -7.62 -12.29 9.44
C PHE A 152 -7.72 -13.67 10.10
N SER A 153 -6.75 -14.06 10.93
CA SER A 153 -6.88 -15.21 11.84
C SER A 153 -7.63 -14.86 13.13
N ASN A 154 -7.97 -13.58 13.37
CA ASN A 154 -8.64 -13.16 14.59
C ASN A 154 -10.15 -13.50 14.52
N PRO A 155 -10.69 -14.32 15.44
CA PRO A 155 -12.11 -14.70 15.43
C PRO A 155 -13.08 -13.53 15.58
N SER A 156 -12.62 -12.38 16.09
CA SER A 156 -13.45 -11.18 16.17
C SER A 156 -13.57 -10.47 14.83
N VAL A 157 -12.50 -10.50 14.02
CA VAL A 157 -12.52 -9.98 12.65
C VAL A 157 -13.39 -10.89 11.79
N ASP A 158 -13.24 -12.20 11.91
CA ASP A 158 -14.07 -13.17 11.18
C ASP A 158 -15.57 -12.96 11.47
N ARG A 159 -15.96 -12.89 12.75
CA ARG A 159 -17.36 -12.57 13.15
C ARG A 159 -17.86 -11.22 12.62
N LEU A 160 -16.99 -10.20 12.55
CA LEU A 160 -17.35 -8.91 11.96
C LEU A 160 -17.64 -9.05 10.46
N LEU A 161 -16.81 -9.80 9.73
CA LEU A 161 -17.00 -10.07 8.31
C LEU A 161 -18.25 -10.90 8.04
N GLU A 162 -18.57 -11.88 8.89
CA GLU A 162 -19.83 -12.64 8.82
C GLU A 162 -21.05 -11.74 9.03
N HIS A 163 -21.00 -10.86 10.03
CA HIS A 163 -22.08 -9.89 10.27
C HIS A 163 -22.25 -8.94 9.07
N TYR A 164 -21.15 -8.46 8.51
CA TYR A 164 -21.17 -7.63 7.32
C TYR A 164 -21.74 -8.38 6.10
N ALA A 165 -21.38 -9.64 5.89
CA ALA A 165 -21.95 -10.48 4.83
C ALA A 165 -23.46 -10.73 5.03
N SER A 166 -23.92 -10.89 6.28
CA SER A 166 -25.34 -10.97 6.60
C SER A 166 -26.07 -9.66 6.24
N MET A 167 -25.49 -8.51 6.56
CA MET A 167 -26.04 -7.20 6.16
C MET A 167 -26.13 -7.06 4.62
N LEU A 168 -25.14 -7.55 3.89
CA LEU A 168 -25.15 -7.52 2.42
C LEU A 168 -26.29 -8.35 1.82
N SER A 169 -26.77 -9.39 2.51
CA SER A 169 -27.93 -10.17 2.03
C SER A 169 -29.23 -9.37 2.00
N ALA A 170 -29.32 -8.30 2.80
CA ALA A 170 -30.46 -7.40 2.81
C ALA A 170 -30.40 -6.31 1.72
N VAL A 171 -29.25 -6.14 1.05
CA VAL A 171 -29.12 -5.18 -0.06
C VAL A 171 -29.79 -5.77 -1.31
N PRO A 172 -30.80 -5.10 -1.89
CA PRO A 172 -31.52 -5.63 -3.03
C PRO A 172 -30.67 -5.55 -4.30
N THR A 173 -30.82 -6.54 -5.18
CA THR A 173 -30.39 -6.42 -6.58
C THR A 173 -31.45 -5.61 -7.33
N ILE A 174 -31.08 -4.43 -7.83
CA ILE A 174 -32.00 -3.51 -8.53
C ILE A 174 -31.97 -3.78 -10.03
N VAL A 175 -30.77 -4.02 -10.57
CA VAL A 175 -30.53 -4.38 -11.96
C VAL A 175 -29.84 -5.73 -11.97
N ASP A 176 -30.25 -6.64 -12.84
CA ASP A 176 -29.62 -7.94 -13.00
C ASP A 176 -28.79 -7.95 -14.29
N LEU A 177 -27.48 -7.75 -14.15
CA LEU A 177 -26.53 -7.77 -15.27
C LEU A 177 -25.99 -9.18 -15.51
N ASN A 178 -25.72 -9.51 -16.77
CA ASN A 178 -24.97 -10.72 -17.11
C ASN A 178 -23.53 -10.65 -16.58
N GLY A 179 -22.86 -11.81 -16.43
CA GLY A 179 -21.54 -11.90 -15.80
C GLY A 179 -20.49 -10.92 -16.34
N PRO A 180 -20.29 -10.78 -17.67
CA PRO A 180 -19.34 -9.83 -18.23
C PRO A 180 -19.67 -8.36 -17.89
N LEU A 181 -20.93 -7.93 -18.05
CA LEU A 181 -21.33 -6.55 -17.74
C LEU A 181 -21.27 -6.27 -16.24
N ALA A 182 -21.67 -7.24 -15.41
CA ALA A 182 -21.54 -7.15 -13.96
C ALA A 182 -20.07 -6.94 -13.55
N LEU A 183 -19.15 -7.68 -14.16
CA LEU A 183 -17.72 -7.53 -13.88
C LEU A 183 -17.17 -6.18 -14.32
N ILE A 184 -17.55 -5.69 -15.50
CA ILE A 184 -17.13 -4.37 -16.00
C ILE A 184 -17.64 -3.26 -15.07
N VAL A 185 -18.92 -3.30 -14.68
CA VAL A 185 -19.51 -2.34 -13.74
C VAL A 185 -18.82 -2.43 -12.39
N ALA A 186 -18.57 -3.63 -11.87
CA ALA A 186 -17.82 -3.84 -10.63
C ALA A 186 -16.41 -3.23 -10.71
N CYS A 187 -15.72 -3.35 -11.85
CA CYS A 187 -14.40 -2.74 -12.05
C CYS A 187 -14.45 -1.21 -12.00
N TYR A 188 -15.40 -0.58 -12.68
CA TYR A 188 -15.54 0.88 -12.63
C TYR A 188 -15.91 1.38 -11.23
N LEU A 189 -16.80 0.67 -10.53
CA LEU A 189 -17.17 0.99 -9.15
C LEU A 189 -15.98 0.81 -8.19
N ALA A 190 -15.19 -0.25 -8.37
CA ALA A 190 -13.99 -0.49 -7.59
C ALA A 190 -12.96 0.63 -7.80
N ASP A 191 -12.76 1.04 -9.06
CA ASP A 191 -11.86 2.12 -9.43
C ASP A 191 -12.33 3.48 -8.86
N PHE A 192 -13.64 3.74 -8.86
CA PHE A 192 -14.24 4.92 -8.25
C PHE A 192 -14.04 4.98 -6.73
N CYS A 193 -14.34 3.87 -6.04
CA CYS A 193 -14.13 3.76 -4.60
C CYS A 193 -12.65 3.95 -4.26
N TYR A 194 -11.75 3.36 -5.05
CA TYR A 194 -10.32 3.54 -4.88
C TYR A 194 -9.89 4.99 -5.10
N TYR A 195 -10.35 5.64 -6.18
CA TYR A 195 -10.01 7.03 -6.48
C TYR A 195 -10.30 7.96 -5.30
N TRP A 196 -11.50 7.91 -4.74
CA TRP A 196 -11.88 8.78 -3.62
C TRP A 196 -11.08 8.51 -2.38
N SER A 197 -10.92 7.23 -2.10
CA SER A 197 -10.15 6.75 -0.99
C SER A 197 -8.68 7.22 -1.06
N HIS A 198 -8.04 7.03 -2.20
CA HIS A 198 -6.67 7.45 -2.47
C HIS A 198 -6.52 8.98 -2.39
N ARG A 199 -7.47 9.71 -2.99
CA ARG A 199 -7.53 11.17 -2.90
C ARG A 199 -7.68 11.66 -1.46
N TRP A 200 -8.52 11.02 -0.65
CA TRP A 200 -8.67 11.38 0.77
C TRP A 200 -7.40 11.10 1.56
N SER A 201 -6.67 10.03 1.25
CA SER A 201 -5.37 9.75 1.86
C SER A 201 -4.33 10.83 1.56
N HIS A 202 -4.44 11.49 0.40
CA HIS A 202 -3.63 12.68 0.08
C HIS A 202 -4.16 14.00 0.65
N LYS A 203 -5.45 14.07 0.99
CA LYS A 203 -6.12 15.32 1.39
C LYS A 203 -6.33 15.47 2.89
N ILE A 204 -6.30 14.38 3.65
CA ILE A 204 -6.65 14.37 5.06
C ILE A 204 -5.45 13.81 5.84
N ARG A 205 -4.87 14.61 6.74
CA ARG A 205 -3.70 14.20 7.53
C ARG A 205 -3.85 12.88 8.26
N PHE A 206 -5.03 12.62 8.83
CA PHE A 206 -5.31 11.37 9.53
C PHE A 206 -5.09 10.17 8.60
N PHE A 207 -5.66 10.21 7.40
CA PHE A 207 -5.53 9.14 6.42
C PHE A 207 -4.12 9.04 5.83
N TRP A 208 -3.47 10.17 5.57
CA TRP A 208 -2.06 10.23 5.18
C TRP A 208 -1.13 9.52 6.18
N ASN A 209 -1.28 9.85 7.47
CA ASN A 209 -0.44 9.31 8.53
C ASN A 209 -0.83 7.87 8.95
N LEU A 210 -2.00 7.37 8.55
CA LEU A 210 -2.43 6.00 8.84
C LEU A 210 -1.77 4.94 7.93
N GLY A 211 -0.76 5.32 7.15
CA GLY A 211 0.04 4.40 6.36
C GLY A 211 0.41 4.94 5.00
N HIS A 212 -0.41 5.80 4.39
CA HIS A 212 -0.20 6.24 3.00
C HIS A 212 1.11 7.01 2.78
N VAL A 213 1.54 7.77 3.78
CA VAL A 213 2.87 8.44 3.78
C VAL A 213 4.02 7.46 3.57
N ASN A 214 3.87 6.20 3.95
CA ASN A 214 4.89 5.18 3.77
C ASN A 214 5.03 4.76 2.30
N HIS A 215 3.92 4.72 1.56
CA HIS A 215 3.90 4.55 0.10
C HIS A 215 4.79 5.59 -0.59
N HIS A 216 4.60 6.86 -0.22
CA HIS A 216 5.29 8.00 -0.80
C HIS A 216 6.66 8.26 -0.19
N ARG A 217 7.19 7.40 0.68
CA ARG A 217 8.42 7.72 1.40
C ARG A 217 9.69 7.55 0.54
N SER A 218 9.66 6.66 -0.46
CA SER A 218 10.85 6.28 -1.21
C SER A 218 11.40 7.38 -2.13
N ARG A 219 12.70 7.72 -1.99
CA ARG A 219 13.42 8.59 -2.95
C ARG A 219 13.84 7.89 -4.24
N ASN A 220 13.88 6.56 -4.20
CA ASN A 220 14.46 5.73 -5.24
C ASN A 220 13.45 4.66 -5.59
N LEU A 221 12.41 5.06 -6.34
CA LEU A 221 11.35 4.15 -6.74
C LEU A 221 11.88 3.08 -7.71
N SER A 222 11.55 1.85 -7.38
CA SER A 222 11.66 0.67 -8.21
C SER A 222 10.54 -0.28 -7.83
N GLN A 223 10.27 -1.27 -8.66
CA GLN A 223 9.28 -2.28 -8.37
C GLN A 223 9.56 -3.05 -7.07
N LEU A 224 10.81 -3.07 -6.59
CA LEU A 224 11.23 -3.76 -5.38
C LEU A 224 11.38 -2.81 -4.18
N THR A 225 11.32 -1.50 -4.39
CA THR A 225 11.17 -0.50 -3.31
C THR A 225 9.73 -0.04 -3.16
N GLN A 226 8.80 -0.70 -3.86
CA GLN A 226 7.38 -0.63 -3.58
C GLN A 226 7.17 -1.15 -2.15
N ALA A 227 6.99 -0.21 -1.23
CA ALA A 227 6.40 -0.53 0.05
C ALA A 227 5.07 -1.18 -0.28
N VAL A 228 4.93 -2.45 0.11
CA VAL A 228 3.60 -2.99 0.35
C VAL A 228 3.14 -2.05 1.43
N ASP A 229 2.21 -1.18 1.06
CA ASP A 229 1.44 -0.45 2.03
C ASP A 229 0.97 -1.42 3.10
N PRO A 230 0.52 -0.96 4.26
CA PRO A 230 -0.04 -1.85 5.24
C PRO A 230 -1.31 -2.57 4.75
N GLN A 231 -1.45 -3.08 3.50
CA GLN A 231 -2.59 -3.48 2.63
C GLN A 231 -3.66 -4.40 3.24
N SER A 232 -3.55 -4.61 4.53
CA SER A 232 -3.64 -5.87 5.21
C SER A 232 -3.90 -5.68 6.71
N TYR A 233 -3.73 -4.45 7.25
CA TYR A 233 -4.47 -4.04 8.43
C TYR A 233 -5.94 -3.86 8.07
N LEU A 234 -6.84 -4.28 8.98
CA LEU A 234 -8.27 -4.01 8.87
C LEU A 234 -8.59 -2.51 8.69
N LEU A 235 -7.66 -1.65 9.12
CA LEU A 235 -7.69 -0.20 9.03
C LEU A 235 -6.65 0.34 8.04
N ASP A 236 -6.16 -0.45 7.09
CA ASP A 236 -5.23 0.10 6.12
C ASP A 236 -5.91 1.08 5.18
N VAL A 237 -5.60 2.32 5.51
CA VAL A 237 -6.07 3.54 4.89
C VAL A 237 -5.01 4.06 3.91
N ALA A 238 -3.89 3.36 3.71
CA ALA A 238 -2.95 3.64 2.63
C ALA A 238 -3.52 3.44 1.21
N GLY A 239 -4.78 3.07 1.08
CA GLY A 239 -5.61 3.30 -0.10
C GLY A 239 -7.09 3.19 0.22
N GLY A 240 -7.47 3.48 1.49
CA GLY A 240 -8.81 3.29 2.09
C GLY A 240 -9.61 2.15 1.50
N LYS A 241 -8.97 0.98 1.48
CA LYS A 241 -9.63 -0.27 1.15
C LYS A 241 -10.75 -0.56 2.12
N VAL A 242 -10.80 0.00 3.34
CA VAL A 242 -12.04 -0.08 4.15
C VAL A 242 -13.24 0.49 3.39
N PHE A 243 -13.10 1.62 2.70
CA PHE A 243 -14.17 2.15 1.85
C PHE A 243 -14.42 1.25 0.63
N VAL A 244 -13.38 0.70 0.00
CA VAL A 244 -13.57 -0.27 -1.09
C VAL A 244 -14.24 -1.56 -0.59
N LEU A 245 -13.82 -2.13 0.53
CA LEU A 245 -14.31 -3.36 1.16
C LEU A 245 -15.72 -3.22 1.72
N LEU A 246 -16.08 -2.03 2.22
CA LEU A 246 -17.42 -1.75 2.73
C LEU A 246 -18.38 -1.23 1.65
N LEU A 247 -17.89 -0.46 0.68
CA LEU A 247 -18.75 0.19 -0.31
C LEU A 247 -18.85 -0.63 -1.59
N LEU A 248 -17.76 -1.26 -2.07
CA LEU A 248 -17.80 -2.05 -3.29
C LEU A 248 -18.79 -3.20 -3.19
N PRO A 249 -18.82 -4.04 -2.13
CA PRO A 249 -19.81 -5.12 -2.05
C PRO A 249 -21.25 -4.64 -2.09
N VAL A 250 -21.55 -3.55 -1.37
CA VAL A 250 -22.86 -2.92 -1.38
C VAL A 250 -23.21 -2.46 -2.80
N LEU A 251 -22.31 -1.73 -3.46
CA LEU A 251 -22.54 -1.20 -4.81
C LEU A 251 -22.66 -2.31 -5.86
N THR A 252 -21.81 -3.35 -5.82
CA THR A 252 -21.91 -4.49 -6.75
C THR A 252 -23.19 -5.27 -6.55
N LYS A 253 -23.67 -5.41 -5.30
CA LYS A 253 -24.91 -6.12 -5.00
C LYS A 253 -26.14 -5.45 -5.64
N LEU A 254 -26.09 -4.13 -5.90
CA LEU A 254 -27.17 -3.42 -6.60
C LEU A 254 -27.31 -3.86 -8.07
N PHE A 255 -26.26 -4.39 -8.71
CA PHE A 255 -26.20 -4.65 -10.16
C PHE A 255 -26.02 -6.12 -10.56
N SER A 256 -25.45 -6.96 -9.69
CA SER A 256 -25.44 -8.44 -9.71
C SER A 256 -24.24 -8.95 -8.89
N LEU A 257 -24.37 -10.14 -8.30
CA LEU A 257 -23.25 -10.87 -7.71
C LEU A 257 -22.79 -12.05 -8.57
N ASP A 258 -23.51 -12.34 -9.65
CA ASP A 258 -23.18 -13.49 -10.49
C ASP A 258 -22.24 -13.09 -11.62
N PHE A 259 -20.97 -13.45 -11.46
CA PHE A 259 -19.92 -13.25 -12.47
C PHE A 259 -19.36 -14.57 -13.00
N ARG A 260 -20.05 -15.69 -12.81
CA ARG A 260 -19.58 -17.02 -13.25
C ARG A 260 -19.29 -17.05 -14.74
N ASP A 261 -20.14 -16.40 -15.54
CA ASP A 261 -19.98 -16.30 -17.00
C ASP A 261 -19.03 -15.14 -17.43
N GLY A 262 -18.44 -14.43 -16.47
CA GLY A 262 -17.54 -13.28 -16.69
C GLY A 262 -16.08 -13.66 -16.92
N GLY A 263 -15.75 -14.95 -17.02
CA GLY A 263 -14.36 -15.42 -16.96
C GLY A 263 -13.42 -14.83 -18.03
N TRP A 264 -13.88 -14.61 -19.27
CA TRP A 264 -13.07 -13.94 -20.29
C TRP A 264 -12.79 -12.46 -19.97
N ALA A 265 -13.77 -11.76 -19.39
CA ALA A 265 -13.55 -10.39 -18.94
C ALA A 265 -12.55 -10.35 -17.77
N LEU A 266 -12.54 -11.37 -16.90
CA LEU A 266 -11.52 -11.51 -15.86
C LEU A 266 -10.12 -11.72 -16.44
N VAL A 267 -9.96 -12.53 -17.49
CA VAL A 267 -8.66 -12.70 -18.18
C VAL A 267 -8.13 -11.36 -18.68
N VAL A 268 -8.97 -10.56 -19.36
CA VAL A 268 -8.58 -9.23 -19.85
C VAL A 268 -8.17 -8.32 -18.69
N LEU A 269 -8.91 -8.31 -17.59
CA LEU A 269 -8.59 -7.51 -16.42
C LEU A 269 -7.26 -7.92 -15.79
N VAL A 270 -6.98 -9.23 -15.68
CA VAL A 270 -5.70 -9.73 -15.15
C VAL A 270 -4.54 -9.30 -16.05
N LEU A 271 -4.72 -9.25 -17.37
CA LEU A 271 -3.70 -8.77 -18.31
C LEU A 271 -3.48 -7.26 -18.22
N ILE A 272 -4.55 -6.46 -18.05
CA ILE A 272 -4.43 -5.02 -17.76
C ILE A 272 -3.66 -4.83 -16.46
N ASP A 273 -4.04 -5.57 -15.41
CA ASP A 273 -3.37 -5.56 -14.12
C ASP A 273 -1.91 -6.00 -14.24
N ALA A 274 -1.56 -6.94 -15.12
CA ALA A 274 -0.17 -7.32 -15.35
C ALA A 274 0.68 -6.14 -15.83
N TRP A 275 0.10 -5.26 -16.65
CA TRP A 275 0.78 -4.06 -17.15
C TRP A 275 0.80 -2.91 -16.13
N THR A 276 -0.29 -2.68 -15.41
CA THR A 276 -0.42 -1.53 -14.49
C THR A 276 0.15 -1.79 -13.10
N ASN A 277 0.21 -3.04 -12.61
CA ASN A 277 0.71 -3.34 -11.26
C ASN A 277 2.18 -2.98 -11.03
N PRO A 278 3.10 -3.13 -12.00
CA PRO A 278 4.48 -2.71 -11.80
C PRO A 278 4.66 -1.18 -11.86
N SER A 279 3.79 -0.44 -11.16
CA SER A 279 3.61 1.00 -11.26
C SER A 279 4.74 1.83 -10.66
N HIS A 280 5.57 1.22 -9.80
CA HIS A 280 6.80 1.84 -9.25
C HIS A 280 8.03 1.61 -10.14
N SER A 281 7.88 0.88 -11.26
CA SER A 281 9.01 0.55 -12.11
C SER A 281 9.57 1.77 -12.83
N VAL A 282 10.87 2.01 -12.61
CA VAL A 282 11.62 3.02 -13.34
C VAL A 282 11.84 2.61 -14.80
N VAL A 283 12.02 1.31 -15.07
CA VAL A 283 12.20 0.78 -16.43
C VAL A 283 10.94 0.95 -17.27
N LEU A 284 9.76 0.61 -16.73
CA LEU A 284 8.52 0.79 -17.47
C LEU A 284 8.18 2.27 -17.67
N SER A 285 8.39 3.11 -16.66
CA SER A 285 8.23 4.56 -16.78
C SER A 285 9.16 5.14 -17.85
N TYR A 286 10.42 4.69 -17.88
CA TYR A 286 11.37 5.07 -18.93
C TYR A 286 10.98 4.55 -20.32
N ALA A 287 10.49 3.30 -20.42
CA ALA A 287 10.01 2.74 -21.66
C ALA A 287 8.82 3.53 -22.23
N GLU A 288 7.89 3.96 -21.36
CA GLU A 288 6.78 4.84 -21.71
C GLU A 288 7.28 6.20 -22.24
N ILE A 289 8.27 6.82 -21.58
CA ILE A 289 8.89 8.07 -22.07
C ILE A 289 9.50 7.89 -23.47
N LYS A 290 10.08 6.71 -23.77
CA LYS A 290 10.71 6.45 -25.08
C LYS A 290 9.76 5.98 -26.17
N SER A 291 8.58 5.46 -25.82
CA SER A 291 7.65 4.86 -26.78
C SER A 291 6.34 5.64 -26.89
N PRO A 292 6.08 6.33 -28.02
CA PRO A 292 4.79 6.97 -28.28
C PRO A 292 3.60 5.99 -28.21
N PHE A 293 3.82 4.74 -28.61
CA PHE A 293 2.80 3.69 -28.53
C PHE A 293 2.40 3.41 -27.07
N LEU A 294 3.37 3.28 -26.17
CA LEU A 294 3.08 3.06 -24.75
C LEU A 294 2.39 4.27 -24.11
N ARG A 295 2.77 5.49 -24.51
CA ARG A 295 2.10 6.72 -24.04
C ARG A 295 0.63 6.80 -24.40
N MET A 296 0.17 6.14 -25.46
CA MET A 296 -1.25 6.16 -25.82
C MET A 296 -2.12 5.60 -24.69
N PHE A 297 -1.62 4.60 -23.95
CA PHE A 297 -2.39 3.94 -22.90
C PHE A 297 -2.72 4.86 -21.72
N ARG A 298 -1.92 5.91 -21.43
CA ARG A 298 -2.18 6.86 -20.34
C ARG A 298 -3.46 7.68 -20.51
N SER A 299 -4.02 7.69 -21.72
CA SER A 299 -5.33 8.30 -22.00
C SER A 299 -6.48 7.60 -21.28
N VAL A 300 -6.33 6.30 -21.01
CA VAL A 300 -7.37 5.46 -20.40
C VAL A 300 -6.89 4.81 -19.11
N LEU A 301 -5.64 4.35 -19.08
CA LEU A 301 -5.07 3.59 -17.97
C LEU A 301 -4.15 4.44 -17.10
N VAL A 302 -4.11 4.12 -15.81
CA VAL A 302 -3.04 4.55 -14.91
C VAL A 302 -1.82 3.69 -15.24
N THR A 303 -1.02 4.17 -16.18
CA THR A 303 0.23 3.52 -16.60
C THR A 303 1.31 3.70 -15.54
N PRO A 304 2.41 2.94 -15.61
CA PRO A 304 3.57 3.17 -14.74
C PRO A 304 4.02 4.63 -14.74
N GLY A 305 4.06 5.33 -15.89
CA GLY A 305 4.41 6.75 -15.93
C GLY A 305 3.41 7.65 -15.17
N VAL A 306 2.11 7.38 -15.25
CA VAL A 306 1.07 8.14 -14.51
C VAL A 306 1.23 7.97 -13.00
N HIS A 307 1.41 6.74 -12.54
CA HIS A 307 1.62 6.44 -11.12
C HIS A 307 2.99 6.94 -10.61
N PHE A 308 4.04 6.83 -11.42
CA PHE A 308 5.35 7.35 -11.07
C PHE A 308 5.32 8.88 -10.89
N THR A 309 4.55 9.58 -11.74
CA THR A 309 4.32 11.04 -11.62
C THR A 309 3.56 11.39 -10.34
N HIS A 310 2.59 10.57 -9.94
CA HIS A 310 1.88 10.71 -8.66
C HIS A 310 2.81 10.67 -7.44
N HIS A 311 3.92 9.92 -7.52
CA HIS A 311 4.95 9.90 -6.47
C HIS A 311 5.97 11.04 -6.56
N SER A 312 5.88 11.90 -7.58
CA SER A 312 6.84 12.98 -7.75
C SER A 312 6.74 13.97 -6.60
N ARG A 313 7.90 14.37 -6.09
CA ARG A 313 8.04 15.44 -5.09
C ARG A 313 8.22 16.83 -5.73
N GLU A 314 8.18 16.91 -7.05
CA GLU A 314 8.37 18.16 -7.79
C GLU A 314 7.05 18.94 -7.81
N ASP A 315 7.11 20.24 -7.52
CA ASP A 315 5.91 21.08 -7.35
C ASP A 315 5.03 21.10 -8.60
N ASP A 316 5.63 21.11 -9.79
CA ASP A 316 4.94 21.15 -11.09
C ASP A 316 4.12 19.89 -11.39
N HIS A 317 4.37 18.79 -10.68
CA HIS A 317 3.67 17.52 -10.88
C HIS A 317 2.46 17.34 -9.95
N ASN A 318 2.07 18.37 -9.20
CA ASN A 318 1.11 18.24 -8.13
C ASN A 318 -0.01 19.28 -8.19
N ILE A 319 -1.25 18.80 -8.05
CA ILE A 319 -2.43 19.66 -7.97
C ILE A 319 -2.80 19.73 -6.49
N THR A 320 -2.28 20.76 -5.81
CA THR A 320 -2.44 21.03 -4.35
C THR A 320 -1.77 20.03 -3.41
N ASP A 321 -2.32 18.83 -3.21
CA ASP A 321 -1.76 17.83 -2.27
C ASP A 321 -1.46 16.47 -2.95
N GLY A 322 -1.45 16.45 -4.29
CA GLY A 322 -1.18 15.26 -5.11
C GLY A 322 -1.83 15.34 -6.49
N CYS A 323 -1.72 14.28 -7.27
CA CYS A 323 -2.37 14.12 -8.58
C CYS A 323 -2.64 12.63 -8.86
N ASN A 324 -3.30 12.29 -9.97
CA ASN A 324 -3.33 10.93 -10.53
C ASN A 324 -3.72 9.84 -9.51
N PHE A 325 -4.89 9.97 -8.89
CA PHE A 325 -5.35 9.10 -7.80
C PHE A 325 -6.04 7.80 -8.25
N GLY A 326 -6.31 7.62 -9.54
CA GLY A 326 -6.93 6.40 -10.07
C GLY A 326 -6.13 5.13 -9.78
N ALA A 327 -6.81 3.97 -9.73
CA ALA A 327 -6.13 2.68 -9.56
C ALA A 327 -5.73 2.08 -10.92
N ARG A 328 -6.71 1.95 -11.82
CA ARG A 328 -6.57 1.35 -13.14
C ARG A 328 -6.86 2.33 -14.23
N PHE A 329 -7.86 3.19 -14.06
CA PHE A 329 -8.30 4.12 -15.09
C PHE A 329 -8.00 5.57 -14.73
N THR A 330 -7.54 6.36 -15.70
CA THR A 330 -7.37 7.82 -15.53
C THR A 330 -8.70 8.57 -15.64
N LEU A 331 -9.80 7.85 -15.86
CA LEU A 331 -11.14 8.39 -16.02
C LEU A 331 -11.51 9.35 -14.88
N TRP A 332 -11.38 8.92 -13.63
CA TRP A 332 -11.78 9.72 -12.48
C TRP A 332 -10.88 10.93 -12.27
N ASP A 333 -9.57 10.79 -12.52
CA ASP A 333 -8.65 11.92 -12.51
C ASP A 333 -9.01 12.99 -13.54
N ARG A 334 -9.47 12.58 -14.73
CA ARG A 334 -9.93 13.50 -15.77
C ARG A 334 -11.26 14.15 -15.39
N VAL A 335 -12.22 13.36 -14.89
CA VAL A 335 -13.55 13.85 -14.47
C VAL A 335 -13.43 14.88 -13.35
N PHE A 336 -12.54 14.65 -12.38
CA PHE A 336 -12.39 15.51 -11.20
C PHE A 336 -11.22 16.50 -11.30
N GLY A 337 -10.55 16.59 -12.45
CA GLY A 337 -9.48 17.54 -12.70
C GLY A 337 -8.22 17.33 -11.86
N THR A 338 -7.90 16.09 -11.50
CA THR A 338 -6.68 15.70 -10.77
C THR A 338 -5.63 15.01 -11.63
N TYR A 339 -5.88 14.90 -12.95
CA TYR A 339 -4.93 14.32 -13.89
C TYR A 339 -3.74 15.26 -14.15
N VAL A 340 -2.53 14.75 -13.95
CA VAL A 340 -1.27 15.40 -14.33
C VAL A 340 -0.56 14.52 -15.36
N GLU A 341 -0.18 15.15 -16.46
CA GLU A 341 0.50 14.49 -17.57
C GLU A 341 1.94 14.11 -17.17
N PRO A 342 2.36 12.84 -17.33
CA PRO A 342 3.73 12.44 -16.99
C PRO A 342 4.81 13.23 -17.76
N PRO A 343 5.86 13.69 -17.07
CA PRO A 343 6.97 14.39 -17.70
C PRO A 343 7.73 13.49 -18.67
N GLN A 344 8.49 14.09 -19.60
CA GLN A 344 9.34 13.35 -20.56
C GLN A 344 10.73 13.00 -19.98
N TYR A 345 10.84 12.91 -18.65
CA TYR A 345 12.02 12.50 -17.89
C TYR A 345 11.57 11.71 -16.64
N ILE A 346 12.52 11.09 -15.94
CA ILE A 346 12.23 10.40 -14.67
C ILE A 346 12.30 11.43 -13.54
N PRO A 347 11.17 11.77 -12.89
CA PRO A 347 11.16 12.79 -11.85
C PRO A 347 11.77 12.30 -10.54
N GLU A 348 12.14 13.25 -9.67
CA GLU A 348 12.48 12.99 -8.29
C GLU A 348 11.22 12.59 -7.51
N THR A 349 11.34 11.53 -6.70
CA THR A 349 10.19 10.94 -6.00
C THR A 349 10.37 10.97 -4.50
N GLY A 350 9.28 10.89 -3.76
CA GLY A 350 9.26 10.68 -2.31
C GLY A 350 8.52 11.80 -1.58
N LEU A 351 8.79 12.00 -0.28
CA LEU A 351 8.12 13.06 0.48
C LEU A 351 8.57 14.46 0.04
N TYR A 352 7.68 15.44 0.20
CA TYR A 352 7.96 16.86 0.04
C TYR A 352 8.87 17.39 1.16
N GLY A 353 9.81 18.25 0.78
CA GLY A 353 10.78 18.87 1.68
C GLY A 353 11.97 17.97 2.01
N ASP A 354 13.15 18.59 2.17
CA ASP A 354 14.40 17.88 2.42
C ASP A 354 14.53 17.34 3.85
N ASP A 355 13.80 17.91 4.81
CA ASP A 355 13.79 17.57 6.24
C ASP A 355 12.88 16.36 6.59
N SER A 356 12.36 15.65 5.58
CA SER A 356 11.45 14.52 5.78
C SER A 356 12.20 13.26 6.25
N ASP A 357 11.72 12.59 7.31
CA ASP A 357 12.33 11.36 7.81
C ASP A 357 12.19 10.20 6.80
N TYR A 358 13.31 9.72 6.26
CA TYR A 358 13.33 8.57 5.34
C TYR A 358 13.26 7.21 6.05
N CYS A 359 13.21 7.21 7.38
CA CYS A 359 13.01 6.06 8.26
C CYS A 359 13.81 4.82 7.84
N ARG A 360 15.10 4.82 8.15
CA ARG A 360 16.03 3.70 7.91
C ARG A 360 15.90 2.54 8.90
N THR A 361 14.84 2.51 9.70
CA THR A 361 14.52 1.35 10.56
C THR A 361 13.06 0.94 10.36
N PRO A 362 12.76 -0.37 10.27
CA PRO A 362 11.40 -0.85 10.08
C PRO A 362 10.41 -0.32 11.13
N LEU A 363 10.84 -0.20 12.39
CA LEU A 363 9.99 0.34 13.46
C LEU A 363 9.68 1.82 13.27
N ARG A 364 10.66 2.65 12.89
CA ARG A 364 10.41 4.06 12.57
C ARG A 364 9.50 4.16 11.34
N PHE A 365 9.74 3.34 10.32
CA PHE A 365 8.93 3.32 9.11
C PHE A 365 7.44 3.08 9.45
N ILE A 366 7.15 2.11 10.33
CA ILE A 366 5.79 1.76 10.73
C ILE A 366 5.17 2.82 11.66
N PHE A 367 5.87 3.21 12.74
CA PHE A 367 5.25 3.94 13.84
C PHE A 367 5.49 5.45 13.83
N TYR A 368 6.46 5.96 13.06
CA TYR A 368 6.81 7.39 13.07
C TYR A 368 5.63 8.31 12.70
N PRO A 369 4.81 8.02 11.68
CA PRO A 369 3.66 8.88 11.34
C PRO A 369 2.69 9.08 12.52
N TYR A 370 2.38 7.98 13.22
CA TYR A 370 1.54 7.99 14.41
C TYR A 370 2.15 8.78 15.56
N MET A 371 3.44 8.54 15.84
CA MET A 371 4.16 9.25 16.89
C MET A 371 4.30 10.74 16.60
N ARG A 372 4.52 11.13 15.33
CA ARG A 372 4.55 12.52 14.90
C ARG A 372 3.20 13.18 15.18
N MET A 373 2.11 12.60 14.68
CA MET A 373 0.76 13.12 14.87
C MET A 373 0.40 13.23 16.36
N PHE A 374 0.71 12.21 17.17
CA PHE A 374 0.49 12.25 18.62
C PHE A 374 1.27 13.37 19.31
N LYS A 375 2.54 13.56 18.97
CA LYS A 375 3.36 14.65 19.51
C LYS A 375 2.83 16.02 19.08
N GLU A 376 2.38 16.16 17.83
CA GLU A 376 1.76 17.40 17.35
C GLU A 376 0.50 17.74 18.18
N LEU A 377 -0.33 16.74 18.50
CA LEU A 377 -1.49 16.94 19.40
C LEU A 377 -1.06 17.34 20.82
N GLN A 378 -0.02 16.72 21.37
CA GLN A 378 0.48 17.04 22.72
C GLN A 378 1.10 18.43 22.82
N GLN A 379 1.81 18.87 21.77
CA GLN A 379 2.56 20.13 21.78
C GLN A 379 1.71 21.36 21.41
N ASN A 380 0.54 21.13 20.81
CA ASN A 380 -0.35 22.21 20.35
C ASN A 380 -1.62 22.26 21.19
N HIS A 381 -2.18 23.47 21.35
CA HIS A 381 -3.44 23.67 22.05
C HIS A 381 -4.60 22.87 21.40
N PRO A 382 -5.54 22.27 22.18
CA PRO A 382 -6.64 21.46 21.65
C PRO A 382 -7.48 22.09 20.54
N ARG A 383 -7.55 23.43 20.50
CA ARG A 383 -8.18 24.18 19.40
C ARG A 383 -7.63 23.84 18.00
N TYR A 384 -6.39 23.36 17.91
CA TYR A 384 -5.75 22.98 16.65
C TYR A 384 -5.89 21.49 16.33
N TRP A 385 -6.39 20.66 17.24
CA TRP A 385 -6.51 19.21 17.03
C TRP A 385 -7.34 18.85 15.80
N PRO A 386 -8.48 19.50 15.50
CA PRO A 386 -9.22 19.20 14.28
C PRO A 386 -8.39 19.42 13.01
N ALA A 387 -7.57 20.47 12.96
CA ALA A 387 -6.70 20.73 11.81
C ALA A 387 -5.48 19.78 11.76
N ILE A 388 -4.93 19.39 12.92
CA ILE A 388 -3.84 18.41 13.00
C ILE A 388 -4.29 17.04 12.52
N LEU A 389 -5.51 16.63 12.87
CA LEU A 389 -6.08 15.34 12.47
C LEU A 389 -6.67 15.39 11.06
N PHE A 390 -7.49 16.38 10.74
CA PHE A 390 -8.34 16.35 9.54
C PHE A 390 -8.08 17.48 8.55
N GLY A 391 -7.07 18.33 8.79
CA GLY A 391 -6.64 19.33 7.83
C GLY A 391 -5.97 18.72 6.59
N SER A 392 -5.63 19.59 5.62
CA SER A 392 -4.82 19.21 4.46
C SER A 392 -3.47 18.61 4.90
N THR A 393 -2.94 17.68 4.11
CA THR A 393 -1.62 17.08 4.35
C THR A 393 -0.51 18.12 4.37
N SER A 394 -0.67 19.22 3.63
CA SER A 394 0.20 20.40 3.61
C SER A 394 0.04 21.34 4.82
N TYR A 395 -0.90 21.06 5.74
CA TYR A 395 -1.08 21.89 6.94
C TYR A 395 0.13 21.83 7.87
N HIS A 396 0.55 22.96 8.41
CA HIS A 396 1.59 23.04 9.43
C HIS A 396 0.99 23.49 10.77
N PRO A 397 1.04 22.67 11.83
CA PRO A 397 0.61 23.12 13.13
C PRO A 397 1.54 24.22 13.68
N PRO A 398 1.05 25.09 14.58
CA PRO A 398 1.83 26.19 15.16
C PRO A 398 3.17 25.74 15.76
N VAL A 399 3.16 24.59 16.42
CA VAL A 399 4.37 23.91 16.93
C VAL A 399 4.53 22.60 16.14
N PRO A 400 5.31 22.61 15.04
CA PRO A 400 5.52 21.41 14.24
C PRO A 400 6.52 20.47 14.90
N VAL A 401 6.24 19.17 14.78
CA VAL A 401 7.20 18.13 15.14
C VAL A 401 8.13 17.93 13.95
N LYS A 402 9.38 18.39 14.07
CA LYS A 402 10.42 18.11 13.09
C LYS A 402 11.00 16.71 13.30
N SER A 403 11.33 16.04 12.19
CA SER A 403 12.24 14.88 12.29
C SER A 403 13.57 15.33 12.86
N LYS A 404 14.16 14.51 13.72
CA LYS A 404 15.55 14.67 14.16
C LYS A 404 16.53 13.86 13.30
N TYR A 405 15.99 13.11 12.34
CA TYR A 405 16.67 12.08 11.55
C TYR A 405 16.47 12.32 10.07
#